data_AF-A0A5Q2FBZ7-F1
#
_entry.id   AF-A0A5Q2FBZ7-F1
#
_cell.length_a   1.000
_cell.length_b   1.000
_cell.length_c   1.000
_cell.angle_alpha   90.00
_cell.angle_beta   90.00
_cell.angle_gamma   90.00
#
_symmetry.space_group_name_H-M   'P 1'
#
loop_
_entity.id
_entity.type
_entity.pdbx_description
1 polymer ?
#
loop_
_entity_poly.entity_id
_entity_poly.type
_entity_poly.pdbx_seq_one_letter_code
_entity_poly.pdbx_strand_id
1 'polypeptide(L)'
;MNLGSGLGRSHDRPQGGGRAGLVRRRVGGMDRRSWWFDATIAAGVIIVGQLDGWLGVTATHRQGPHWAEALLYAIGGALLLWRRARPLAVLSAIVAAAVVEFATFGSPEGFGVEMPALIAAYTVARWEQRRSTWWALPLLGVYGAAWILLDPLQITATQRFGGLFWVSQLFIGWLIGALVRGRLRTLEQRRLRRAEHQQRAIAEERTRIARELHDVIGHSVSVMTLQAAAVRRRLTPSRPPNARRSNRWRPWDARR
;
A
#
# COMPACT_ATOMS: atom_id res chain seq x y z
N MET A 1 33.16 -1.01 -57.32
CA MET A 1 33.81 0.01 -56.47
C MET A 1 32.71 0.88 -55.86
N ASN A 2 32.69 0.98 -54.51
CA ASN A 2 31.82 1.76 -53.61
C ASN A 2 30.29 1.55 -53.68
N LEU A 3 29.65 0.91 -52.68
CA LEU A 3 29.41 1.28 -51.26
C LEU A 3 28.55 2.53 -51.08
N GLY A 4 27.36 2.33 -50.49
CA GLY A 4 26.41 3.39 -50.18
C GLY A 4 25.16 2.88 -49.45
N SER A 5 25.38 2.18 -48.33
CA SER A 5 24.38 1.85 -47.31
C SER A 5 23.75 3.11 -46.71
N GLY A 6 22.42 3.18 -46.59
CA GLY A 6 21.77 4.35 -46.00
C GLY A 6 20.27 4.24 -45.75
N LEU A 7 19.92 3.52 -44.68
CA LEU A 7 18.84 3.86 -43.75
C LEU A 7 17.38 3.78 -44.25
N GLY A 8 16.75 2.64 -43.96
CA GLY A 8 15.31 2.52 -43.83
C GLY A 8 14.80 3.41 -42.69
N ARG A 9 13.83 4.28 -43.00
CA ARG A 9 13.02 4.98 -42.00
C ARG A 9 11.73 4.20 -41.77
N SER A 10 11.76 3.34 -40.76
CA SER A 10 10.57 2.87 -40.08
C SER A 10 9.95 4.05 -39.32
N HIS A 11 8.73 4.43 -39.68
CA HIS A 11 7.92 5.36 -38.89
C HIS A 11 7.47 4.64 -37.61
N ASP A 12 8.24 4.83 -36.53
CA ASP A 12 7.85 4.46 -35.19
C ASP A 12 6.68 5.33 -34.71
N ARG A 13 5.52 4.68 -34.54
CA ARG A 13 4.39 5.25 -33.81
C ARG A 13 4.71 5.24 -32.32
N PRO A 14 4.54 6.35 -31.57
CA PRO A 14 4.69 6.31 -30.12
C PRO A 14 3.50 5.59 -29.48
N GLN A 15 3.69 4.30 -29.16
CA GLN A 15 2.84 3.55 -28.23
C GLN A 15 3.20 3.94 -26.79
N GLY A 16 2.73 5.11 -26.34
CA GLY A 16 3.04 5.64 -25.00
C GLY A 16 1.83 6.04 -24.15
N GLY A 17 0.59 5.81 -24.61
CA GLY A 17 -0.61 6.36 -23.96
C GLY A 17 -1.39 5.44 -23.01
N GLY A 18 -1.09 4.14 -22.97
CA GLY A 18 -2.02 3.15 -22.40
C GLY A 18 -1.90 2.87 -20.89
N ARG A 19 -0.81 3.28 -20.22
CA ARG A 19 -0.54 2.88 -18.82
C ARG A 19 -0.77 3.96 -17.77
N ALA A 20 -0.95 5.23 -18.17
CA ALA A 20 -1.20 6.33 -17.23
C ALA A 20 -2.68 6.44 -16.79
N GLY A 21 -3.62 5.83 -17.52
CA GLY A 21 -5.06 5.94 -17.25
C GLY A 21 -5.63 4.94 -16.24
N LEU A 22 -4.94 3.83 -15.97
CA LEU A 22 -5.51 2.71 -15.19
C LEU A 22 -5.27 2.78 -13.68
N VAL A 23 -4.49 3.75 -13.19
CA VAL A 23 -4.21 3.91 -11.74
C VAL A 23 -5.18 4.90 -11.06
N ARG A 24 -6.04 5.60 -11.81
CA ARG A 24 -6.89 6.69 -11.30
C ARG A 24 -8.34 6.30 -10.99
N ARG A 25 -8.64 5.03 -10.68
CA ARG A 25 -9.95 4.63 -10.15
C ARG A 25 -9.79 3.61 -9.02
N ARG A 26 -9.41 4.10 -7.85
CA ARG A 26 -9.67 3.41 -6.58
C ARG A 26 -10.40 4.36 -5.63
N VAL A 27 -11.52 4.93 -6.11
CA VAL A 27 -12.57 5.44 -5.21
C VAL A 27 -13.33 4.19 -4.77
N GLY A 28 -12.72 3.42 -3.86
CA GLY A 28 -13.32 2.24 -3.27
C GLY A 28 -14.50 2.69 -2.41
N GLY A 29 -15.67 2.07 -2.61
CA GLY A 29 -16.77 2.18 -1.66
C GLY A 29 -16.25 1.90 -0.26
N MET A 30 -16.47 2.82 0.66
CA MET A 30 -16.06 2.65 2.04
C MET A 30 -16.81 1.45 2.62
N ASP A 31 -16.08 0.46 3.15
CA ASP A 31 -16.69 -0.59 3.96
C ASP A 31 -17.51 0.10 5.06
N ARG A 32 -18.79 -0.26 5.20
CA ARG A 32 -19.72 0.35 6.15
C ARG A 32 -19.12 0.47 7.57
N ARG A 33 -18.33 -0.53 7.99
CA ARG A 33 -17.59 -0.53 9.27
C ARG A 33 -16.55 0.60 9.38
N SER A 34 -15.85 0.92 8.30
CA SER A 34 -14.84 1.99 8.26
C SER A 34 -15.48 3.38 8.34
N TRP A 35 -16.66 3.54 7.73
CA TRP A 35 -17.44 4.76 7.81
C TRP A 35 -17.99 4.99 9.22
N TRP A 36 -18.55 3.95 9.87
CA TRP A 36 -19.00 4.04 11.26
C TRP A 36 -17.89 4.45 12.22
N PHE A 37 -16.68 3.92 12.04
CA PHE A 37 -15.53 4.30 12.85
C PHE A 37 -15.15 5.78 12.67
N ASP A 38 -15.19 6.28 11.43
CA ASP A 38 -14.92 7.70 11.15
C ASP A 38 -16.03 8.61 11.70
N ALA A 39 -17.29 8.18 11.61
CA ALA A 39 -18.43 8.87 12.20
C ALA A 39 -18.34 8.92 13.73
N THR A 40 -17.92 7.84 14.39
CA THR A 40 -17.69 7.83 15.85
C THR A 40 -16.61 8.81 16.26
N ILE A 41 -15.51 8.89 15.48
CA ILE A 41 -14.45 9.87 15.76
C ILE A 41 -14.95 11.30 15.54
N ALA A 42 -15.64 11.56 14.43
CA ALA A 42 -16.21 12.87 14.15
C ALA A 42 -17.19 13.30 15.26
N ALA A 43 -18.11 12.41 15.65
CA ALA A 43 -19.06 12.67 16.74
C ALA A 43 -18.35 12.90 18.07
N GLY A 44 -17.35 12.09 18.42
CA GLY A 44 -16.57 12.27 19.64
C GLY A 44 -15.84 13.61 19.68
N VAL A 45 -15.20 14.01 18.57
CA VAL A 45 -14.50 15.31 18.47
C VAL A 45 -15.48 16.47 18.57
N ILE A 46 -16.65 16.39 17.93
CA ILE A 46 -17.70 17.41 18.04
C ILE A 46 -18.19 17.50 19.49
N ILE A 47 -18.53 16.38 20.11
CA ILE A 47 -19.03 16.36 21.49
C ILE A 47 -17.99 16.94 22.45
N VAL A 48 -16.74 16.48 22.38
CA VAL A 48 -15.67 17.00 23.24
C VAL A 48 -15.43 18.48 23.00
N GLY A 49 -15.37 18.91 21.73
CA GLY A 49 -15.18 20.31 21.38
C GLY A 49 -16.32 21.21 21.87
N GLN A 50 -17.57 20.79 21.71
CA GLN A 50 -18.73 21.52 22.23
C GLN A 50 -18.71 21.55 23.76
N LEU A 51 -18.49 20.42 24.43
CA LEU A 51 -18.41 20.40 25.89
C LEU A 51 -17.32 21.35 26.40
N ASP A 52 -16.16 21.35 25.77
CA ASP A 52 -15.06 22.25 26.12
C ASP A 52 -15.40 23.73 25.83
N GLY A 53 -16.01 24.05 24.70
CA GLY A 53 -16.44 25.42 24.37
C GLY A 53 -17.53 25.97 25.30
N TRP A 54 -18.48 25.12 25.73
CA TRP A 54 -19.57 25.51 26.62
C TRP A 54 -19.16 25.54 28.09
N LEU A 55 -18.33 24.59 28.54
CA LEU A 55 -17.91 24.48 29.94
C LEU A 55 -16.61 25.24 30.24
N GLY A 56 -15.79 25.52 29.23
CA GLY A 56 -14.49 26.17 29.37
C GLY A 56 -13.51 25.37 30.22
N VAL A 57 -13.46 24.04 30.03
CA VAL A 57 -12.62 23.15 30.85
C VAL A 57 -11.14 23.39 30.58
N THR A 58 -10.78 23.70 29.34
CA THR A 58 -9.38 23.87 28.94
C THR A 58 -9.03 25.24 28.38
N ALA A 59 -10.00 26.05 27.98
CA ALA A 59 -9.77 27.41 27.52
C ALA A 59 -9.32 28.29 28.69
N THR A 60 -8.10 28.82 28.64
CA THR A 60 -7.66 29.81 29.63
C THR A 60 -8.27 31.18 29.37
N HIS A 61 -8.54 31.50 28.10
CA HIS A 61 -9.23 32.72 27.70
C HIS A 61 -10.18 32.43 26.53
N ARG A 62 -11.28 33.18 26.44
CA ARG A 62 -12.31 33.01 25.39
C ARG A 62 -12.27 34.15 24.40
N GLN A 63 -12.44 33.85 23.11
CA GLN A 63 -12.32 34.84 22.04
C GLN A 63 -13.49 34.70 21.06
N GLY A 64 -14.31 35.75 20.97
CA GLY A 64 -15.44 35.79 20.06
C GLY A 64 -16.76 35.27 20.64
N PRO A 65 -17.81 35.21 19.80
CA PRO A 65 -19.13 34.75 20.21
C PRO A 65 -19.25 33.22 20.20
N HIS A 66 -19.91 32.65 21.21
CA HIS A 66 -20.07 31.19 21.40
C HIS A 66 -20.60 30.42 20.18
N TRP A 67 -21.46 31.05 19.38
CA TRP A 67 -22.01 30.39 18.20
C TRP A 67 -20.96 30.21 17.10
N ALA A 68 -19.95 31.08 17.01
CA ALA A 68 -18.90 31.00 16.01
C ALA A 68 -17.93 29.85 16.34
N GLU A 69 -17.46 29.79 17.59
CA GLU A 69 -16.61 28.70 18.08
C GLU A 69 -17.32 27.34 17.92
N ALA A 70 -18.59 27.27 18.34
CA ALA A 70 -19.40 26.07 18.20
C ALA A 70 -19.56 25.65 16.72
N LEU A 71 -19.74 26.62 15.82
CA LEU A 71 -19.86 26.35 14.40
C LEU A 71 -18.55 25.81 13.82
N LEU A 72 -17.41 26.38 14.18
CA LEU A 72 -16.10 25.86 13.74
C LEU A 72 -15.88 24.45 14.23
N TYR A 73 -16.14 24.16 15.51
CA TYR A 73 -15.94 22.83 16.07
C TYR A 73 -16.83 21.79 15.36
N ALA A 74 -18.07 22.17 15.04
CA ALA A 74 -18.99 21.35 14.26
C ALA A 74 -18.48 21.14 12.81
N ILE A 75 -18.04 22.20 12.13
CA ILE A 75 -17.50 22.13 10.76
C ILE A 75 -16.22 21.28 10.72
N GLY A 76 -15.27 21.53 11.62
CA GLY A 76 -14.01 20.80 11.73
C GLY A 76 -14.25 19.31 11.95
N GLY A 77 -15.16 18.95 12.88
CA GLY A 77 -15.56 17.57 13.11
C GLY A 77 -16.28 16.95 11.92
N ALA A 78 -17.21 17.66 11.27
CA ALA A 78 -17.92 17.17 10.08
C ALA A 78 -16.98 16.92 8.91
N LEU A 79 -16.00 17.80 8.67
CA LEU A 79 -15.00 17.66 7.62
C LEU A 79 -14.19 16.35 7.77
N LEU A 80 -14.02 15.83 8.98
CA LEU A 80 -13.36 14.55 9.23
C LEU A 80 -14.07 13.35 8.61
N LEU A 81 -15.37 13.45 8.28
CA LEU A 81 -16.10 12.36 7.60
C LEU A 81 -15.51 12.07 6.21
N TRP A 82 -14.90 13.07 5.56
CA TRP A 82 -14.27 12.94 4.25
C TRP A 82 -12.76 12.70 4.32
N ARG A 83 -12.19 12.53 5.52
CA ARG A 83 -10.73 12.48 5.76
C ARG A 83 -10.01 11.37 4.99
N ARG A 84 -10.69 10.24 4.73
CA ARG A 84 -10.11 9.10 3.98
C ARG A 84 -10.24 9.26 2.47
N ALA A 85 -11.26 9.99 2.00
CA ALA A 85 -11.51 10.19 0.58
C ALA A 85 -10.63 11.30 0.00
N ARG A 86 -10.46 12.41 0.74
CA ARG A 86 -9.66 13.56 0.32
C ARG A 86 -8.90 14.19 1.50
N PRO A 87 -7.80 13.56 1.98
CA PRO A 87 -7.10 13.99 3.19
C PRO A 87 -6.62 15.45 3.11
N LEU A 88 -6.02 15.84 1.98
CA LEU A 88 -5.51 17.20 1.80
C LEU A 88 -6.61 18.24 1.68
N ALA A 89 -7.71 17.92 0.99
CA ALA A 89 -8.83 18.85 0.87
C ALA A 89 -9.48 19.12 2.24
N VAL A 90 -9.55 18.08 3.09
CA VAL A 90 -10.05 18.21 4.47
C VAL A 90 -9.10 19.06 5.31
N LEU A 91 -7.79 18.81 5.27
CA LEU A 91 -6.82 19.64 5.99
C LEU A 91 -6.88 21.10 5.51
N SER A 92 -6.90 21.35 4.19
CA SER A 92 -6.99 22.71 3.66
C SER A 92 -8.29 23.40 4.05
N ALA A 93 -9.41 22.68 4.09
CA ALA A 93 -10.70 23.24 4.50
C ALA A 93 -10.72 23.59 6.01
N ILE A 94 -10.15 22.73 6.86
CA ILE A 94 -10.00 23.00 8.29
C ILE A 94 -9.11 24.22 8.51
N VAL A 95 -7.97 24.28 7.82
CA VAL A 95 -7.04 25.42 7.90
C VAL A 95 -7.71 26.71 7.43
N ALA A 96 -8.44 26.67 6.30
CA ALA A 96 -9.14 27.84 5.80
C ALA A 96 -10.24 28.32 6.76
N ALA A 97 -11.06 27.41 7.29
CA ALA A 97 -12.10 27.74 8.26
C ALA A 97 -11.51 28.36 9.54
N ALA A 98 -10.44 27.76 10.07
CA ALA A 98 -9.74 28.26 11.23
C ALA A 98 -9.13 29.64 10.99
N VAL A 99 -8.44 29.86 9.86
CA VAL A 99 -7.86 31.17 9.52
C VAL A 99 -8.92 32.25 9.41
N VAL A 100 -10.07 31.95 8.80
CA VAL A 100 -11.18 32.91 8.69
C VAL A 100 -11.69 33.30 10.07
N GLU A 101 -11.91 32.34 10.95
CA GLU A 101 -12.37 32.63 12.30
C GLU A 101 -11.32 33.38 13.12
N PHE A 102 -10.06 32.93 13.09
CA PHE A 102 -8.96 33.57 13.82
C PHE A 102 -8.79 35.03 13.40
N ALA A 103 -8.96 35.33 12.12
CA ALA A 103 -8.91 36.70 11.60
C ALA A 103 -10.12 37.55 12.01
N THR A 104 -11.28 36.94 12.29
CA THR A 104 -12.53 37.65 12.57
C THR A 104 -12.75 37.86 14.06
N PHE A 105 -12.43 36.86 14.89
CA PHE A 105 -12.79 36.83 16.31
C PHE A 105 -11.60 36.59 17.24
N GLY A 106 -10.41 36.35 16.68
CA GLY A 106 -9.24 35.88 17.42
C GLY A 106 -9.17 34.36 17.48
N SER A 107 -8.07 33.82 17.98
CA SER A 107 -7.82 32.39 18.08
C SER A 107 -8.47 31.78 19.32
N PRO A 108 -9.57 31.01 19.20
CA PRO A 108 -10.10 30.26 20.32
C PRO A 108 -9.10 29.21 20.81
N GLU A 109 -9.08 29.02 22.12
CA GLU A 109 -8.37 27.93 22.78
C GLU A 109 -9.34 26.77 23.01
N GLY A 110 -8.81 25.54 23.00
CA GLY A 110 -9.57 24.35 23.38
C GLY A 110 -9.40 23.18 22.43
N PHE A 111 -9.85 22.01 22.87
CA PHE A 111 -9.73 20.77 22.10
C PHE A 111 -10.58 20.78 20.83
N GLY A 112 -11.62 21.61 20.76
CA GLY A 112 -12.52 21.70 19.62
C GLY A 112 -11.85 22.20 18.34
N VAL A 113 -10.84 23.07 18.44
CA VAL A 113 -10.09 23.58 17.29
C VAL A 113 -8.87 22.72 16.97
N GLU A 114 -8.17 22.22 18.00
CA GLU A 114 -6.92 21.47 17.85
C GLU A 114 -7.15 20.04 17.35
N MET A 115 -8.13 19.32 17.90
CA MET A 115 -8.32 17.89 17.60
C MET A 115 -8.65 17.62 16.12
N PRO A 116 -9.56 18.39 15.45
CA PRO A 116 -9.78 18.23 14.02
C PRO A 116 -8.51 18.43 13.19
N ALA A 117 -7.72 19.46 13.50
CA ALA A 117 -6.47 19.75 12.79
C ALA A 117 -5.43 18.64 13.00
N LEU A 118 -5.26 18.15 14.23
CA LEU A 118 -4.33 17.06 14.58
C LEU A 118 -4.72 15.76 13.86
N ILE A 119 -6.00 15.40 13.89
CA ILE A 119 -6.52 14.20 13.22
C ILE A 119 -6.36 14.33 11.70
N ALA A 120 -6.62 15.49 11.12
CA ALA A 120 -6.43 15.74 9.70
C ALA A 120 -4.94 15.65 9.30
N ALA A 121 -4.04 16.24 10.10
CA ALA A 121 -2.59 16.17 9.92
C ALA A 121 -2.08 14.72 9.89
N TYR A 122 -2.47 13.93 10.90
CA TYR A 122 -2.20 12.49 10.95
C TYR A 122 -2.75 11.77 9.72
N THR A 123 -3.97 12.10 9.30
CA THR A 123 -4.64 11.43 8.18
C THR A 123 -3.93 11.72 6.85
N VAL A 124 -3.57 12.97 6.59
CA VAL A 124 -2.75 13.33 5.42
C VAL A 124 -1.45 12.55 5.45
N ALA A 125 -0.75 12.55 6.58
CA ALA A 125 0.51 11.85 6.75
C ALA A 125 0.41 10.33 6.67
N ARG A 126 -0.78 9.74 6.86
CA ARG A 126 -1.04 8.29 6.74
C ARG A 126 -1.46 7.86 5.33
N TRP A 127 -2.27 8.65 4.64
CA TRP A 127 -2.94 8.22 3.41
C TRP A 127 -2.38 8.85 2.12
N GLU A 128 -1.85 10.07 2.14
CA GLU A 128 -1.39 10.76 0.91
C GLU A 128 -0.10 10.25 0.28
N GLN A 129 0.15 10.50 -1.01
CA GLN A 129 1.41 10.05 -1.62
C GLN A 129 2.63 10.79 -1.05
N ARG A 130 3.84 10.20 -1.22
CA ARG A 130 5.09 10.70 -0.59
C ARG A 130 5.43 12.15 -0.99
N ARG A 131 5.04 12.59 -2.19
CA ARG A 131 5.21 13.98 -2.65
C ARG A 131 4.12 14.90 -2.11
N SER A 132 2.86 14.45 -2.18
CA SER A 132 1.69 15.24 -1.76
C SER A 132 1.65 15.52 -0.26
N THR A 133 2.18 14.61 0.55
CA THR A 133 2.22 14.75 2.02
C THR A 133 3.02 15.96 2.49
N TRP A 134 3.98 16.45 1.70
CA TRP A 134 4.77 17.64 2.04
C TRP A 134 3.94 18.91 2.03
N TRP A 135 2.83 18.97 1.29
CA TRP A 135 1.88 20.08 1.34
C TRP A 135 1.20 20.24 2.69
N ALA A 136 1.23 19.22 3.55
CA ALA A 136 0.75 19.36 4.92
C ALA A 136 1.62 20.33 5.73
N LEU A 137 2.93 20.37 5.53
CA LEU A 137 3.83 21.22 6.33
C LEU A 137 3.53 22.72 6.18
N PRO A 138 3.40 23.29 4.97
CA PRO A 138 3.01 24.69 4.84
C PRO A 138 1.59 24.93 5.34
N LEU A 139 0.65 23.99 5.19
CA LEU A 139 -0.70 24.12 5.75
C LEU A 139 -0.71 24.17 7.28
N LEU A 140 0.09 23.32 7.93
CA LEU A 140 0.27 23.35 9.38
C LEU A 140 1.01 24.61 9.84
N GLY A 141 1.98 25.08 9.05
CA GLY A 141 2.65 26.36 9.28
C GLY A 141 1.70 27.55 9.20
N VAL A 142 0.82 27.58 8.19
CA VAL A 142 -0.23 28.61 8.07
C VAL A 142 -1.19 28.55 9.23
N TYR A 143 -1.66 27.36 9.61
CA TYR A 143 -2.53 27.20 10.76
C TYR A 143 -1.88 27.71 12.06
N GLY A 144 -0.65 27.28 12.34
CA GLY A 144 0.07 27.69 13.54
C GLY A 144 0.43 29.18 13.55
N ALA A 145 0.84 29.73 12.39
CA ALA A 145 1.11 31.16 12.26
C ALA A 145 -0.17 31.99 12.45
N ALA A 146 -1.29 31.57 11.87
CA ALA A 146 -2.58 32.23 12.07
C ALA A 146 -2.99 32.16 13.55
N TRP A 147 -2.84 31.01 14.20
CA TRP A 147 -3.15 30.84 15.61
C TRP A 147 -2.29 31.74 16.52
N ILE A 148 -1.00 31.90 16.24
CA ILE A 148 -0.10 32.74 17.07
C ILE A 148 -0.23 34.24 16.75
N LEU A 149 -0.35 34.60 15.48
CA LEU A 149 -0.27 36.00 15.03
C LEU A 149 -1.60 36.73 15.07
N LEU A 150 -2.72 36.00 14.97
CA LEU A 150 -4.06 36.57 15.03
C LEU A 150 -4.66 36.50 16.44
N ASP A 151 -3.90 36.02 17.43
CA ASP A 151 -4.30 36.04 18.82
C ASP A 151 -4.11 37.45 19.43
N PRO A 152 -5.18 38.20 19.75
CA PRO A 152 -5.10 39.51 20.37
C PRO A 152 -4.49 39.48 21.79
N LEU A 153 -4.45 38.31 22.45
CA LEU A 153 -3.90 38.16 23.80
C LEU A 153 -2.40 37.84 23.81
N GLN A 154 -1.83 37.38 22.69
CA GLN A 154 -0.39 37.07 22.55
C GLN A 154 0.41 38.30 22.10
N ILE A 155 0.47 39.28 22.98
CA ILE A 155 1.20 40.54 22.76
C ILE A 155 2.71 40.42 23.03
N THR A 156 3.14 39.49 23.88
CA THR A 156 4.55 39.33 24.29
C THR A 156 5.25 38.20 23.52
N ALA A 157 6.55 38.36 23.26
CA ALA A 157 7.38 37.31 22.65
C ALA A 157 7.33 35.98 23.43
N THR A 158 7.32 36.02 24.76
CA THR A 158 7.21 34.83 25.62
C THR A 158 5.90 34.08 25.43
N GLN A 159 4.77 34.79 25.27
CA GLN A 159 3.45 34.18 25.04
C GLN A 159 3.42 33.50 23.66
N ARG A 160 3.92 34.18 22.62
CA ARG A 160 4.06 33.60 21.28
C ARG A 160 4.97 32.38 21.25
N PHE A 161 6.05 32.40 22.06
CA PHE A 161 6.94 31.25 22.21
C PHE A 161 6.23 30.06 22.87
N GLY A 162 5.38 30.31 23.88
CA GLY A 162 4.50 29.28 24.44
C GLY A 162 3.55 28.68 23.39
N GLY A 163 3.07 29.49 22.44
CA GLY A 163 2.25 29.01 21.34
C GLY A 163 2.93 28.00 20.41
N LEU A 164 4.26 28.05 20.26
CA LEU A 164 5.00 27.05 19.49
C LEU A 164 4.84 25.63 20.07
N PHE A 165 4.69 25.50 21.39
CA PHE A 165 4.46 24.20 22.03
C PHE A 165 3.16 23.56 21.53
N TRP A 166 2.06 24.31 21.50
CA TRP A 166 0.77 23.85 20.98
C TRP A 166 0.84 23.50 19.50
N VAL A 167 1.40 24.40 18.69
CA VAL A 167 1.57 24.15 17.25
C VAL A 167 2.42 22.91 16.96
N SER A 168 3.43 22.62 17.80
CA SER A 168 4.29 21.45 17.63
C SER A 168 3.53 20.12 17.69
N GLN A 169 2.42 20.05 18.42
CA GLN A 169 1.60 18.85 18.55
C GLN A 169 1.01 18.42 17.20
N LEU A 170 0.68 19.38 16.33
CA LEU A 170 0.18 19.10 14.98
C LEU A 170 1.28 18.46 14.10
N PHE A 171 2.51 18.94 14.21
CA PHE A 171 3.67 18.37 13.52
C PHE A 171 3.99 16.97 14.05
N ILE A 172 3.84 16.74 15.36
CA ILE A 172 3.98 15.41 15.98
C ILE A 172 2.89 14.48 15.44
N GLY A 173 1.62 14.92 15.36
CA GLY A 173 0.53 14.14 14.78
C GLY A 173 0.79 13.75 13.32
N TRP A 174 1.28 14.69 12.51
CA TRP A 174 1.75 14.41 11.15
C TRP A 174 2.90 13.40 11.13
N LEU A 175 3.93 13.58 11.98
CA LEU A 175 5.08 12.67 12.05
C LEU A 175 4.65 11.25 12.43
N ILE A 176 3.77 11.10 13.42
CA ILE A 176 3.21 9.80 13.82
C ILE A 176 2.49 9.15 12.64
N GLY A 177 1.69 9.90 11.89
CA GLY A 177 1.02 9.38 10.69
C GLY A 177 2.01 8.89 9.63
N ALA A 178 3.11 9.62 9.42
CA ALA A 178 4.17 9.23 8.50
C ALA A 178 4.91 7.97 8.98
N LEU A 179 5.21 7.86 10.27
CA LEU A 179 5.86 6.70 10.88
C LEU A 179 4.99 5.44 10.79
N VAL A 180 3.69 5.56 11.12
CA VAL A 180 2.72 4.45 11.02
C VAL A 180 2.64 3.94 9.59
N ARG A 181 2.57 4.85 8.61
CA ARG A 181 2.58 4.48 7.18
C ARG A 181 3.85 3.74 6.80
N GLY A 182 5.01 4.24 7.24
CA GLY A 182 6.31 3.59 7.02
C GLY A 182 6.32 2.17 7.58
N ARG A 183 5.88 2.01 8.83
CA ARG A 183 5.81 0.72 9.52
C ARG A 183 4.91 -0.28 8.80
N LEU A 184 3.70 0.14 8.40
CA LEU A 184 2.75 -0.72 7.69
C LEU A 184 3.32 -1.20 6.35
N ARG A 185 3.97 -0.32 5.58
CA ARG A 185 4.65 -0.69 4.33
C ARG A 185 5.76 -1.71 4.56
N THR A 186 6.59 -1.51 5.58
CA THR A 186 7.64 -2.48 5.93
C THR A 186 7.05 -3.84 6.32
N LEU A 187 5.96 -3.86 7.08
CA LEU A 187 5.28 -5.11 7.46
C LEU A 187 4.67 -5.82 6.24
N GLU A 188 4.06 -5.07 5.33
CA GLU A 188 3.52 -5.60 4.08
C GLU A 188 4.63 -6.19 3.19
N GLN A 189 5.73 -5.47 3.00
CA GLN A 189 6.91 -5.97 2.27
C GLN A 189 7.49 -7.23 2.91
N ARG A 190 7.56 -7.30 4.24
CA ARG A 190 8.03 -8.51 4.96
C ARG A 190 7.08 -9.69 4.74
N ARG A 191 5.76 -9.45 4.73
CA ARG A 191 4.76 -10.51 4.44
C ARG A 191 4.90 -11.03 3.02
N LEU A 192 5.04 -10.13 2.03
CA LEU A 192 5.25 -10.50 0.63
C LEU A 192 6.53 -11.32 0.44
N ARG A 193 7.66 -10.85 1.00
CA ARG A 193 8.94 -11.59 0.96
C ARG A 193 8.82 -12.97 1.60
N ARG A 194 8.14 -13.10 2.74
CA ARG A 194 7.92 -14.41 3.39
C ARG A 194 7.10 -15.35 2.51
N ALA A 195 6.05 -14.85 1.87
CA ALA A 195 5.24 -15.65 0.95
C ALA A 195 6.07 -16.11 -0.26
N GLU A 196 6.88 -15.23 -0.84
CA GLU A 196 7.81 -15.57 -1.93
C GLU A 196 8.84 -16.63 -1.51
N HIS A 197 9.45 -16.48 -0.33
CA HIS A 197 10.40 -17.47 0.20
C HIS A 197 9.76 -18.84 0.43
N GLN A 198 8.54 -18.88 0.98
CA GLN A 198 7.80 -20.14 1.17
C GLN A 198 7.49 -20.82 -0.17
N GLN A 199 7.05 -20.05 -1.17
CA GLN A 199 6.80 -20.60 -2.51
C GLN A 199 8.07 -21.15 -3.16
N ARG A 200 9.20 -20.44 -3.02
CA ARG A 200 10.50 -20.90 -3.52
C ARG A 200 10.97 -22.18 -2.83
N ALA A 201 10.88 -22.25 -1.50
CA ALA A 201 11.24 -23.44 -0.74
C ALA A 201 10.40 -24.66 -1.16
N ILE A 202 9.09 -24.48 -1.36
CA ILE A 202 8.21 -25.55 -1.85
C ILE A 202 8.62 -26.01 -3.26
N ALA A 203 8.98 -25.08 -4.15
CA ALA A 203 9.41 -25.43 -5.51
C ALA A 203 10.76 -26.16 -5.52
N GLU A 204 11.72 -25.73 -4.69
CA GLU A 204 13.01 -26.38 -4.51
C GLU A 204 12.85 -27.81 -3.95
N GLU A 205 11.97 -27.98 -2.96
CA GLU A 205 11.68 -29.29 -2.37
C GLU A 205 11.00 -30.22 -3.37
N ARG A 206 10.03 -29.74 -4.15
CA ARG A 206 9.44 -30.54 -5.24
C ARG A 206 10.47 -30.99 -6.26
N THR A 207 11.42 -30.14 -6.59
CA THR A 207 12.51 -30.45 -7.53
C THR A 207 13.50 -31.45 -6.93
N ARG A 208 13.71 -31.41 -5.60
CA ARG A 208 14.52 -32.38 -4.88
C ARG A 208 13.85 -33.75 -4.85
N ILE A 209 12.59 -33.82 -4.42
CA ILE A 209 11.78 -35.04 -4.40
C ILE A 209 11.73 -35.68 -5.79
N ALA A 210 11.52 -34.90 -6.84
CA ALA A 210 11.50 -35.43 -8.21
C ALA A 210 12.82 -36.11 -8.61
N ARG A 211 13.97 -35.57 -8.18
CA ARG A 211 15.29 -36.16 -8.42
C ARG A 211 15.51 -37.43 -7.60
N GLU A 212 15.20 -37.40 -6.31
CA GLU A 212 15.30 -38.58 -5.44
C GLU A 212 14.40 -39.72 -5.94
N LEU A 213 13.18 -39.41 -6.36
CA LEU A 213 12.27 -40.38 -6.99
C LEU A 213 12.85 -40.91 -8.30
N HIS A 214 13.43 -40.04 -9.15
CA HIS A 214 14.04 -40.47 -10.40
C HIS A 214 15.21 -41.44 -10.16
N ASP A 215 16.05 -41.17 -9.16
CA ASP A 215 17.19 -42.03 -8.83
C ASP A 215 16.73 -43.39 -8.29
N VAL A 216 15.77 -43.42 -7.37
CA VAL A 216 15.23 -44.67 -6.79
C VAL A 216 14.47 -45.49 -7.84
N ILE A 217 13.63 -44.85 -8.66
CA ILE A 217 12.87 -45.53 -9.72
C ILE A 217 13.83 -46.02 -10.82
N GLY A 218 14.77 -45.18 -11.26
CA GLY A 218 15.75 -45.50 -12.30
C GLY A 218 16.61 -46.70 -11.91
N HIS A 219 17.06 -46.75 -10.65
CA HIS A 219 17.78 -47.90 -10.11
C HIS A 219 16.91 -49.17 -10.09
N SER A 220 15.68 -49.07 -9.56
CA SER A 220 14.77 -50.22 -9.44
C SER A 220 14.41 -50.84 -10.80
N VAL A 221 14.14 -50.00 -11.81
CA VAL A 221 13.86 -50.45 -13.17
C VAL A 221 15.09 -51.12 -13.81
N SER A 222 16.29 -50.59 -13.56
CA SER A 222 17.54 -51.20 -14.03
C SER A 222 17.75 -52.60 -13.44
N VAL A 223 17.47 -52.79 -12.15
CA VAL A 223 17.54 -54.11 -11.49
C VAL A 223 16.48 -55.07 -12.04
N MET A 224 15.22 -54.62 -12.20
CA MET A 224 14.14 -55.44 -12.76
C MET A 224 14.44 -55.90 -14.20
N THR A 225 14.97 -55.01 -15.03
CA THR A 225 15.33 -55.33 -16.42
C THR A 225 16.50 -56.33 -16.49
N LEU A 226 17.50 -56.19 -15.62
CA LEU A 226 18.59 -57.17 -15.45
C LEU A 226 18.04 -58.55 -15.02
N GLN A 227 17.14 -58.60 -14.04
CA GLN A 227 16.52 -59.84 -13.58
C GLN A 227 15.68 -60.50 -14.67
N ALA A 228 14.84 -59.74 -15.39
CA ALA A 228 14.04 -60.27 -16.49
C ALA A 228 14.91 -60.83 -17.63
N ALA A 229 16.02 -60.16 -17.96
CA ALA A 229 16.98 -60.66 -18.93
C ALA A 229 17.67 -61.96 -18.47
N ALA A 230 18.00 -62.07 -17.18
CA ALA A 230 18.59 -63.27 -16.59
C ALA A 230 17.63 -64.46 -16.60
N VAL A 231 16.36 -64.24 -16.24
CA VAL A 231 15.29 -65.26 -16.31
C VAL A 231 15.10 -65.73 -17.75
N ARG A 232 15.01 -64.79 -18.70
CA ARG A 232 14.87 -65.12 -20.12
C ARG A 232 16.04 -65.98 -20.61
N ARG A 233 17.29 -65.65 -20.23
CA ARG A 233 18.46 -66.48 -20.55
C ARG A 233 18.35 -67.90 -19.99
N ARG A 234 17.91 -68.08 -18.74
CA ARG A 234 17.74 -69.41 -18.12
C ARG A 234 16.61 -70.23 -18.72
N LEU A 235 15.54 -69.59 -19.21
CA LEU A 235 14.39 -70.27 -19.81
C LEU A 235 14.55 -70.55 -21.31
N THR A 236 15.57 -70.00 -21.98
CA THR A 236 15.90 -70.39 -23.37
C THR A 236 16.60 -71.75 -23.35
N PRO A 237 16.02 -72.85 -23.88
CA PRO A 237 16.72 -74.12 -23.97
C PRO A 237 17.91 -73.95 -24.93
N SER A 238 19.07 -74.48 -24.55
CA SER A 238 20.27 -74.54 -25.39
C SER A 238 19.91 -75.18 -26.74
N ARG A 239 19.77 -74.38 -27.79
CA ARG A 239 19.70 -74.89 -29.16
C ARG A 239 21.07 -75.47 -29.50
N PRO A 240 21.21 -76.77 -29.82
CA PRO A 240 22.52 -77.33 -30.13
C PRO A 240 23.08 -76.74 -31.43
N PRO A 241 24.41 -76.53 -31.55
CA PRO A 241 25.03 -75.84 -32.68
C PRO A 241 25.42 -76.84 -33.76
N ASN A 242 24.44 -77.41 -34.48
CA ASN A 242 24.70 -78.23 -35.67
C ASN A 242 23.41 -78.74 -36.32
N ALA A 243 22.95 -78.04 -37.35
CA ALA A 243 22.25 -78.66 -38.47
C ALA A 243 22.41 -77.78 -39.72
N ARG A 244 23.52 -78.01 -40.45
CA ARG A 244 23.48 -77.80 -41.90
C ARG A 244 22.41 -78.75 -42.43
N ARG A 245 21.27 -78.21 -42.85
CA ARG A 245 20.46 -78.87 -43.87
C ARG A 245 20.03 -77.83 -44.88
N SER A 246 20.62 -77.99 -46.06
CA SER A 246 20.07 -77.57 -47.34
C SER A 246 18.56 -77.80 -47.38
N ASN A 247 17.78 -76.74 -47.49
CA ASN A 247 16.49 -76.82 -48.15
C ASN A 247 16.48 -75.78 -49.26
N ARG A 248 16.92 -76.25 -50.42
CA ARG A 248 16.64 -75.68 -51.73
C ARG A 248 15.12 -75.64 -51.87
N TRP A 249 14.52 -74.46 -51.77
CA TRP A 249 13.16 -74.26 -52.24
C TRP A 249 13.13 -73.23 -53.36
N ARG A 250 12.52 -73.68 -54.47
CA ARG A 250 12.51 -73.08 -55.80
C ARG A 250 11.52 -71.91 -55.88
N PRO A 251 11.74 -70.95 -56.80
CA PRO A 251 10.80 -69.87 -57.05
C PRO A 251 9.56 -70.42 -57.77
N TRP A 252 8.38 -69.91 -57.39
CA TRP A 252 7.17 -70.07 -58.19
C TRP A 252 7.04 -68.88 -59.13
N ASP A 253 7.47 -69.08 -60.37
CA ASP A 253 6.91 -68.39 -61.53
C ASP A 253 5.70 -69.19 -62.02
N ALA A 254 4.51 -68.58 -62.00
CA ALA A 254 3.49 -68.77 -63.04
C ALA A 254 2.29 -67.83 -62.84
N ARG A 255 2.33 -66.71 -63.57
CA ARG A 255 1.31 -66.26 -64.53
C ARG A 255 -0.18 -66.40 -64.12
N ARG A 256 -0.85 -65.27 -63.94
CA ARG A 256 -1.70 -64.58 -64.94
C ARG A 256 -2.13 -63.22 -64.42
#